data_AF-A0A8C5V9K6-F1
#
_entry.id   AF-A0A8C5V9K6-F1
#
_cell.length_a   1.000
_cell.length_b   1.000
_cell.length_c   1.000
_cell.angle_alpha   90.00
_cell.angle_beta   90.00
_cell.angle_gamma   90.00
#
_symmetry.space_group_name_H-M   'P 1'
#
loop_
_entity.id
_entity.type
_entity.pdbx_description
1 polymer ?
#
loop_
_entity_poly.entity_id
_entity_poly.type
_entity_poly.pdbx_seq_one_letter_code
_entity_poly.pdbx_strand_id
1 'polypeptide(L)'
;MSNMAGASGSGTRSGSKQTTNPVDNFHLARRRTLQVVVSSLLTEPGFESAEKASVETLTEMLQSYIPEIGRSAESHCEHTARTRPALSDIVVTLVEMGFNVDTLPAYPVTPKALTAGQNRPHPPHIPSHCPEFPDPHTYIGTPTYREPVSDSQVLREKAAPQRRHVQRALTRFMAKTGETQSLFKDDVSTLPSIAARPFGIPYLTALLPSELEMQQMEETDSSEQDEQTQRTSLFISVQRILEPRRRTLLSCSRTPPCREAESIIDNPYLRPVKKPKIRRKKSLS
;
A
#
# COMPACT_ATOMS: atom_id res chain seq x y z
N MET A 1 42.20 3.95 65.49
CA MET A 1 41.57 2.62 65.35
C MET A 1 40.67 2.69 64.10
N SER A 2 41.15 2.38 62.89
CA SER A 2 41.11 1.05 62.21
C SER A 2 39.68 0.50 62.09
N ASN A 3 39.04 0.13 60.96
CA ASN A 3 39.31 -0.22 59.55
C ASN A 3 37.99 0.06 58.76
N MET A 4 37.90 0.49 57.49
CA MET A 4 38.24 -0.09 56.16
C MET A 4 37.27 -1.15 55.59
N ALA A 5 36.94 -0.96 54.29
CA ALA A 5 36.22 -1.79 53.29
C ALA A 5 34.66 -1.72 53.30
N GLY A 6 33.92 -1.51 52.20
CA GLY A 6 34.20 -1.49 50.77
C GLY A 6 33.23 -2.42 50.03
N ALA A 7 32.37 -1.92 49.12
CA ALA A 7 31.83 -2.66 47.97
C ALA A 7 31.03 -1.74 47.02
N SER A 8 31.55 -1.62 45.80
CA SER A 8 30.92 -1.06 44.60
C SER A 8 29.64 -1.80 44.19
N GLY A 9 28.76 -1.10 43.47
CA GLY A 9 27.63 -1.72 42.77
C GLY A 9 26.91 -0.76 41.83
N SER A 10 27.61 -0.31 40.79
CA SER A 10 27.05 0.44 39.65
C SER A 10 26.02 -0.41 38.91
N GLY A 11 24.74 -0.05 39.00
CA GLY A 11 23.65 -0.64 38.22
C GLY A 11 23.58 0.01 36.84
N THR A 12 24.51 -0.33 35.95
CA THR A 12 24.37 -0.01 34.52
C THR A 12 23.19 -0.79 33.94
N ARG A 13 22.19 -0.06 33.44
CA ARG A 13 21.09 -0.61 32.62
C ARG A 13 21.70 -1.24 31.37
N SER A 14 21.91 -2.56 31.43
CA SER A 14 22.20 -3.37 30.24
C SER A 14 20.91 -3.46 29.41
N GLY A 15 20.79 -2.58 28.41
CA GLY A 15 19.86 -2.77 27.32
C GLY A 15 20.32 -3.97 26.51
N SER A 16 19.90 -5.17 26.92
CA SER A 16 20.02 -6.36 26.08
C SER A 16 19.17 -6.11 24.84
N LYS A 17 19.84 -5.86 23.71
CA LYS A 17 19.21 -6.08 22.41
C LYS A 17 19.05 -7.60 22.30
N GLN A 18 17.92 -8.11 22.79
CA GLN A 18 17.49 -9.46 22.50
C GLN A 18 17.45 -9.58 20.98
N THR A 19 18.34 -10.40 20.43
CA THR A 19 18.28 -10.83 19.05
C THR A 19 17.04 -11.72 18.93
N THR A 20 15.88 -11.10 18.71
CA THR A 20 14.63 -11.85 18.56
C THR A 20 14.72 -12.62 17.25
N ASN A 21 14.49 -13.93 17.29
CA ASN A 21 14.45 -14.70 16.06
C ASN A 21 13.36 -14.12 15.15
N PRO A 22 13.56 -14.12 13.82
CA PRO A 22 12.54 -13.61 12.90
C PRO A 22 11.19 -14.31 13.10
N VAL A 23 11.20 -15.60 13.48
CA VAL A 23 10.01 -16.40 13.79
C VAL A 23 9.25 -15.85 15.00
N ASP A 24 9.96 -15.51 16.08
CA ASP A 24 9.34 -14.96 17.31
C ASP A 24 8.64 -13.62 17.04
N ASN A 25 9.20 -12.81 16.13
CA ASN A 25 8.58 -11.57 15.68
C ASN A 25 7.24 -11.82 14.96
N PHE A 26 7.14 -12.88 14.15
CA PHE A 26 5.88 -13.25 13.49
C PHE A 26 4.83 -13.80 14.46
N HIS A 27 5.23 -14.59 15.47
CA HIS A 27 4.30 -15.06 16.50
C HIS A 27 3.73 -13.89 17.31
N LEU A 28 4.59 -12.96 17.71
CA LEU A 28 4.15 -11.77 18.44
C LEU A 28 3.28 -10.86 17.57
N ALA A 29 3.59 -10.73 16.28
CA ALA A 29 2.76 -9.96 15.34
C ALA A 29 1.34 -10.54 15.24
N ARG A 30 1.20 -11.86 15.03
CA ARG A 30 -0.12 -12.53 14.99
C ARG A 30 -0.91 -12.35 16.28
N ARG A 31 -0.22 -12.45 17.43
CA ARG A 31 -0.82 -12.20 18.74
C ARG A 31 -1.33 -10.76 18.88
N ARG A 32 -0.55 -9.77 18.44
CA ARG A 32 -0.98 -8.36 18.43
C ARG A 32 -2.19 -8.16 17.52
N THR A 33 -2.26 -8.86 16.39
CA THR A 33 -3.46 -8.84 15.53
C THR A 33 -4.68 -9.37 16.26
N LEU A 34 -4.57 -10.47 17.02
CA LEU A 34 -5.68 -10.97 17.85
C LEU A 34 -6.10 -9.96 18.93
N GLN A 35 -5.15 -9.24 19.53
CA GLN A 35 -5.47 -8.15 20.47
C GLN A 35 -6.25 -7.02 19.80
N VAL A 36 -5.93 -6.68 18.54
CA VAL A 36 -6.70 -5.71 17.75
C VAL A 36 -8.12 -6.22 17.50
N VAL A 37 -8.30 -7.51 17.19
CA VAL A 37 -9.63 -8.12 17.01
C VAL A 37 -10.44 -8.05 18.32
N VAL A 38 -9.85 -8.42 19.46
CA VAL A 38 -10.52 -8.31 20.77
C VAL A 38 -10.89 -6.84 21.04
N SER A 39 -10.01 -5.90 20.74
CA SER A 39 -10.29 -4.46 20.90
C SER A 39 -11.43 -3.99 20.00
N SER A 40 -11.52 -4.48 18.76
CA SER A 40 -12.65 -4.18 17.87
C SER A 40 -13.97 -4.74 18.39
N LEU A 41 -13.97 -5.96 18.93
CA LEU A 41 -15.15 -6.58 19.53
C LEU A 41 -15.61 -5.86 20.80
N LEU A 42 -14.69 -5.26 21.56
CA LEU A 42 -15.03 -4.40 22.71
C LEU A 42 -15.52 -3.01 22.29
N THR A 43 -15.16 -2.56 21.08
CA THR A 43 -15.62 -1.28 20.55
C THR A 43 -17.10 -1.35 20.10
N GLU A 44 -17.56 -2.51 19.59
CA GLU A 44 -18.95 -2.72 19.17
C GLU A 44 -20.01 -2.41 20.25
N PRO A 45 -19.88 -2.93 21.50
CA PRO A 45 -20.77 -2.58 22.61
C PRO A 45 -20.48 -1.21 23.24
N GLY A 46 -19.38 -0.55 22.85
CA GLY A 46 -19.05 0.82 23.30
C GLY A 46 -18.26 0.91 24.60
N PHE A 47 -17.38 -0.05 24.91
CA PHE A 47 -16.48 0.08 26.06
C PHE A 47 -15.46 1.21 25.84
N GLU A 48 -15.44 2.21 26.73
CA GLU A 48 -14.51 3.36 26.64
C GLU A 48 -13.11 3.04 27.17
N SER A 49 -13.02 2.15 28.16
CA SER A 49 -11.75 1.72 28.75
C SER A 49 -11.79 0.24 29.13
N ALA A 50 -10.63 -0.42 29.06
CA ALA A 50 -10.46 -1.80 29.44
C ALA A 50 -9.11 -1.99 30.14
N GLU A 51 -9.07 -2.90 31.11
CA GLU A 51 -7.83 -3.28 31.78
C GLU A 51 -6.96 -4.10 30.81
N LYS A 52 -5.68 -3.69 30.69
CA LYS A 52 -4.74 -4.33 29.76
C LYS A 52 -4.55 -5.82 30.05
N ALA A 53 -4.46 -6.20 31.33
CA ALA A 53 -4.30 -7.59 31.73
C ALA A 53 -5.51 -8.44 31.31
N SER A 54 -6.74 -7.94 31.49
CA SER A 54 -7.96 -8.64 31.08
C SER A 54 -8.04 -8.83 29.56
N VAL A 55 -7.66 -7.82 28.77
CA VAL A 55 -7.61 -7.93 27.30
C VAL A 55 -6.57 -8.98 26.86
N GLU A 56 -5.43 -9.03 27.54
CA GLU A 56 -4.41 -10.07 27.30
C GLU A 56 -4.94 -11.46 27.64
N THR A 57 -5.64 -11.62 28.77
CA THR A 57 -6.27 -12.89 29.14
C THR A 57 -7.38 -13.31 28.17
N LEU A 58 -8.22 -12.39 27.72
CA LEU A 58 -9.23 -12.69 26.69
C LEU A 58 -8.59 -13.09 25.37
N THR A 59 -7.45 -12.48 25.02
CA THR A 59 -6.66 -12.89 23.85
C THR A 59 -6.11 -14.31 24.01
N GLU A 60 -5.63 -14.67 25.22
CA GLU A 60 -5.22 -16.03 25.57
C GLU A 60 -6.37 -17.05 25.43
N MET A 61 -7.56 -16.70 25.91
CA MET A 61 -8.75 -17.54 25.78
C MET A 61 -9.18 -17.70 24.32
N LEU A 62 -9.13 -16.62 23.53
CA LEU A 62 -9.48 -16.67 22.11
C LEU A 62 -8.49 -17.54 21.32
N GLN A 63 -7.19 -17.41 21.59
CA GLN A 63 -6.18 -18.25 20.94
C GLN A 63 -6.19 -19.70 21.39
N SER A 64 -6.71 -20.03 22.59
CA SER A 64 -6.91 -21.42 23.02
C SER A 64 -8.18 -22.02 22.44
N TYR A 65 -9.21 -21.19 22.26
CA TYR A 65 -10.51 -21.62 21.72
C TYR A 65 -10.41 -22.01 20.23
N ILE A 66 -9.77 -21.19 19.39
CA ILE A 66 -9.60 -21.48 17.95
C ILE A 66 -9.05 -22.90 17.66
N PRO A 67 -7.91 -23.34 18.27
CA PRO A 67 -7.40 -24.69 18.06
C PRO A 67 -8.23 -25.76 18.78
N GLU A 68 -9.02 -25.42 19.81
CA GLU A 68 -9.97 -26.35 20.41
C GLU A 68 -11.10 -26.70 19.44
N ILE A 69 -11.64 -25.71 18.72
CA ILE A 69 -12.56 -25.95 17.59
C ILE A 69 -11.90 -26.88 16.56
N GLY A 70 -10.64 -26.60 16.21
CA GLY A 70 -9.88 -27.39 15.23
C GLY A 70 -9.70 -28.85 15.64
N ARG A 71 -9.26 -29.09 16.88
CA ARG A 71 -9.08 -30.45 17.44
C ARG A 71 -10.40 -31.21 17.54
N SER A 72 -11.46 -30.55 18.00
CA SER A 72 -12.79 -31.16 18.07
C SER A 72 -13.31 -31.51 16.68
N ALA A 73 -13.18 -30.59 15.71
CA ALA A 73 -13.57 -30.83 14.33
C ALA A 73 -12.79 -31.98 13.68
N GLU A 74 -11.48 -32.06 13.92
CA GLU A 74 -10.63 -33.15 13.46
C GLU A 74 -11.13 -34.50 13.99
N SER A 75 -11.36 -34.62 15.30
CA SER A 75 -11.93 -35.82 15.92
C SER A 75 -13.27 -36.24 15.28
N HIS A 76 -14.12 -35.27 14.94
CA HIS A 76 -15.40 -35.54 14.29
C HIS A 76 -15.26 -36.11 12.88
N CYS A 77 -14.38 -35.53 12.05
CA CYS A 77 -14.17 -36.09 10.72
C CYS A 77 -13.42 -37.43 10.74
N GLU A 78 -12.56 -37.68 11.74
CA GLU A 78 -11.90 -38.97 11.95
C GLU A 78 -12.89 -40.11 12.22
N HIS A 79 -13.99 -39.86 12.94
CA HIS A 79 -15.06 -40.85 13.13
C HIS A 79 -15.69 -41.32 11.81
N THR A 80 -15.59 -40.52 10.74
CA THR A 80 -16.06 -40.85 9.39
C THR A 80 -14.94 -41.25 8.44
N ALA A 81 -13.73 -41.51 8.96
CA ALA A 81 -12.50 -41.79 8.20
C ALA A 81 -12.13 -40.72 7.16
N ARG A 82 -12.57 -39.46 7.37
CA ARG A 82 -12.21 -38.31 6.54
C ARG A 82 -11.09 -37.51 7.22
N THR A 83 -10.21 -36.94 6.42
CA THR A 83 -9.10 -36.08 6.89
C THR A 83 -9.40 -34.58 6.75
N ARG A 84 -10.51 -34.23 6.11
CA ARG A 84 -10.94 -32.84 5.92
C ARG A 84 -12.29 -32.61 6.60
N PRO A 85 -12.39 -31.69 7.57
CA PRO A 85 -13.66 -31.29 8.14
C PRO A 85 -14.55 -30.68 7.06
N ALA A 86 -15.78 -31.17 6.95
CA ALA A 86 -16.85 -30.54 6.17
C ALA A 86 -17.61 -29.52 7.03
N LEU A 87 -18.41 -28.68 6.37
CA LEU A 87 -19.21 -27.66 7.08
C LEU A 87 -20.14 -28.27 8.14
N SER A 88 -20.71 -29.44 7.87
CA SER A 88 -21.52 -30.19 8.84
C SER A 88 -20.75 -30.58 10.10
N ASP A 89 -19.47 -30.93 9.97
CA ASP A 89 -18.63 -31.31 11.10
C ASP A 89 -18.39 -30.09 12.00
N ILE A 90 -18.15 -28.92 11.40
CA ILE A 90 -18.00 -27.65 12.13
C ILE A 90 -19.30 -27.22 12.84
N VAL A 91 -20.45 -27.42 12.19
CA VAL A 91 -21.75 -27.12 12.83
C VAL A 91 -21.97 -28.01 14.06
N VAL A 92 -21.69 -29.31 13.94
CA VAL A 92 -21.80 -30.26 15.07
C VAL A 92 -20.83 -29.89 16.19
N THR A 93 -19.58 -29.55 15.87
CA THR A 93 -18.59 -29.19 16.89
C THR A 93 -18.95 -27.90 17.62
N LEU A 94 -19.48 -26.90 16.91
CA LEU A 94 -19.97 -25.67 17.53
C LEU A 94 -21.15 -25.93 18.46
N VAL A 95 -22.10 -26.78 18.06
CA VAL A 95 -23.23 -27.18 18.91
C VAL A 95 -22.75 -27.95 20.14
N GLU A 96 -21.77 -28.84 20.00
CA GLU A 96 -21.19 -29.60 21.13
C GLU A 96 -20.43 -28.69 22.10
N MET A 97 -19.74 -27.68 21.61
CA MET A 97 -19.12 -26.62 22.44
C MET A 97 -20.16 -25.65 23.05
N GLY A 98 -21.45 -25.86 22.82
CA GLY A 98 -22.54 -25.09 23.43
C GLY A 98 -22.90 -23.79 22.69
N PHE A 99 -22.50 -23.64 21.43
CA PHE A 99 -22.82 -22.46 20.63
C PHE A 99 -24.09 -22.64 19.79
N ASN A 100 -24.99 -21.65 19.83
CA ASN A 100 -26.21 -21.65 19.03
C ASN A 100 -25.95 -21.08 17.62
N VAL A 101 -25.84 -21.97 16.62
CA VAL A 101 -25.54 -21.64 15.22
C VAL A 101 -26.62 -20.81 14.52
N ASP A 102 -27.85 -20.81 15.02
CA ASP A 102 -28.96 -20.03 14.42
C ASP A 102 -28.77 -18.52 14.58
N THR A 103 -27.89 -18.11 15.50
CA THR A 103 -27.56 -16.69 15.74
C THR A 103 -26.53 -16.13 14.76
N LEU A 104 -25.81 -16.97 14.02
CA LEU A 104 -24.74 -16.54 13.09
C LEU A 104 -25.24 -15.61 11.98
N PRO A 105 -26.37 -15.87 11.30
CA PRO A 105 -26.85 -14.97 10.24
C PRO A 105 -27.24 -13.58 10.77
N ALA A 106 -27.57 -13.48 12.06
CA ALA A 106 -27.96 -12.22 12.70
C ALA A 106 -26.77 -11.38 13.17
N TYR A 107 -25.55 -11.94 13.21
CA TYR A 107 -24.35 -11.20 13.61
C TYR A 107 -23.76 -10.45 12.39
N PRO A 108 -23.82 -9.10 12.36
CA PRO A 108 -23.34 -8.33 11.20
C PRO A 108 -21.81 -8.32 11.16
N VAL A 109 -21.21 -9.04 10.21
CA VAL A 109 -19.74 -9.15 10.03
C VAL A 109 -19.15 -7.95 9.27
N THR A 110 -19.74 -6.76 9.35
CA THR A 110 -19.17 -5.59 8.68
C THR A 110 -18.27 -4.84 9.67
N PRO A 111 -16.93 -5.02 9.62
CA PRO A 111 -16.05 -4.14 10.36
C PRO A 111 -16.35 -2.72 9.89
N LYS A 112 -16.73 -1.84 10.81
CA LYS A 112 -16.90 -0.41 10.52
C LYS A 112 -15.52 0.14 10.17
N ALA A 113 -15.20 0.17 8.88
CA ALA A 113 -14.04 0.88 8.39
C ALA A 113 -14.18 2.35 8.79
N LEU A 114 -13.06 2.97 9.16
CA LEU A 114 -13.01 4.42 9.36
C LEU A 114 -13.46 5.06 8.04
N THR A 115 -14.65 5.63 8.04
CA THR A 115 -15.26 6.23 6.84
C THR A 115 -14.93 7.72 6.86
N ALA A 116 -14.10 8.16 5.93
CA ALA A 116 -13.75 9.54 5.66
C ALA A 116 -14.73 10.19 4.66
N GLY A 117 -15.96 10.45 5.12
CA GLY A 117 -16.97 11.16 4.34
C GLY A 117 -18.28 10.39 4.21
N GLN A 118 -19.17 10.87 3.35
CA GLN A 118 -20.44 10.18 3.07
C GLN A 118 -20.29 9.33 1.81
N ASN A 119 -20.39 8.01 1.97
CA ASN A 119 -20.48 7.08 0.85
C ASN A 119 -21.74 7.37 0.04
N ARG A 120 -21.61 7.39 -1.30
CA ARG A 120 -22.79 7.52 -2.17
C ARG A 120 -23.58 6.23 -2.13
N PRO A 121 -24.92 6.28 -1.94
CA PRO A 121 -25.74 5.07 -1.97
C PRO A 121 -25.70 4.48 -3.38
N HIS A 122 -25.90 3.16 -3.47
CA HIS A 122 -26.01 2.48 -4.75
C HIS A 122 -27.16 3.05 -5.59
N PRO A 123 -26.94 3.31 -6.88
CA PRO A 123 -28.00 3.56 -7.83
C PRO A 123 -29.05 2.44 -7.84
N PRO A 124 -30.31 2.71 -8.21
CA PRO A 124 -31.42 1.75 -8.14
C PRO A 124 -31.26 0.52 -9.06
N HIS A 125 -30.32 0.55 -10.01
CA HIS A 125 -30.02 -0.57 -10.91
C HIS A 125 -28.95 -1.52 -10.35
N ILE A 126 -28.35 -1.20 -9.21
CA ILE A 126 -27.36 -2.07 -8.53
C ILE A 126 -28.07 -2.77 -7.37
N PRO A 127 -28.03 -4.12 -7.32
CA PRO A 127 -28.62 -4.87 -6.22
C PRO A 127 -28.02 -4.53 -4.86
N SER A 128 -28.82 -4.59 -3.80
CA SER A 128 -28.41 -4.31 -2.41
C SER A 128 -27.41 -5.32 -1.84
N HIS A 129 -27.20 -6.47 -2.50
CA HIS A 129 -26.19 -7.46 -2.11
C HIS A 129 -24.79 -7.14 -2.64
N CYS A 130 -24.65 -6.11 -3.49
CA CYS A 130 -23.34 -5.68 -3.96
C CYS A 130 -22.62 -4.88 -2.86
N PRO A 131 -21.27 -4.98 -2.79
CA PRO A 131 -20.50 -4.22 -1.81
C PRO A 131 -20.70 -2.71 -1.99
N GLU A 132 -20.68 -1.97 -0.88
CA GLU A 132 -20.71 -0.50 -0.88
C GLU A 132 -19.59 0.10 -1.72
N PHE A 133 -19.84 1.28 -2.29
CA PHE A 133 -18.78 2.02 -2.96
C PHE A 133 -17.65 2.31 -1.96
N PRO A 134 -16.38 2.26 -2.40
CA PRO A 134 -15.28 2.69 -1.57
C PRO A 134 -15.46 4.16 -1.18
N ASP A 135 -14.79 4.56 -0.13
CA ASP A 135 -14.84 5.92 0.40
C ASP A 135 -14.54 6.97 -0.69
N PRO A 136 -15.28 8.11 -0.73
CA PRO A 136 -14.97 9.26 -1.58
C PRO A 136 -13.48 9.56 -1.77
N HIS A 137 -12.67 9.52 -0.72
CA HIS A 137 -11.23 9.82 -0.83
C HIS A 137 -10.43 8.85 -1.71
N THR A 138 -11.01 7.68 -2.03
CA THR A 138 -10.36 6.60 -2.80
C THR A 138 -10.50 6.82 -4.31
N TYR A 139 -11.59 7.46 -4.76
CA TYR A 139 -11.89 7.65 -6.18
C TYR A 139 -12.15 9.11 -6.57
N ILE A 140 -12.33 10.00 -5.60
CA ILE A 140 -12.44 11.44 -5.79
C ILE A 140 -11.12 12.04 -5.34
N GLY A 141 -10.40 12.65 -6.30
CA GLY A 141 -9.18 13.39 -5.99
C GLY A 141 -9.47 14.45 -4.95
N THR A 142 -8.79 14.37 -3.80
CA THR A 142 -8.86 15.40 -2.77
C THR A 142 -8.18 16.65 -3.33
N PRO A 143 -8.87 17.80 -3.43
CA PRO A 143 -8.27 19.01 -3.96
C PRO A 143 -7.17 19.48 -3.00
N THR A 144 -5.92 19.26 -3.37
CA THR A 144 -4.75 19.73 -2.61
C THR A 144 -4.41 21.15 -3.05
N TYR A 145 -4.03 22.01 -2.09
CA TYR A 145 -3.64 23.40 -2.37
C TYR A 145 -2.43 23.50 -3.33
N ARG A 146 -1.57 22.48 -3.34
CA ARG A 146 -0.55 22.30 -4.37
C ARG A 146 -0.92 21.07 -5.18
N GLU A 147 -1.26 21.30 -6.44
CA GLU A 147 -1.38 20.22 -7.40
C GLU A 147 -0.01 19.53 -7.54
N PRO A 148 0.02 18.19 -7.46
CA PRO A 148 1.22 17.43 -7.82
C PRO A 148 1.64 17.81 -9.24
N VAL A 149 2.94 17.95 -9.48
CA VAL A 149 3.45 18.21 -10.83
C VAL A 149 3.18 16.97 -11.68
N SER A 150 2.14 17.01 -12.50
CA SER A 150 1.75 15.91 -13.41
C SER A 150 2.65 15.82 -14.64
N ASP A 151 3.37 16.89 -14.96
CA ASP A 151 4.20 16.97 -16.16
C ASP A 151 5.47 16.12 -16.02
N SER A 152 5.50 14.98 -16.72
CA SER A 152 6.63 14.05 -16.69
C SER A 152 7.95 14.70 -17.12
N GLN A 153 7.90 15.69 -18.00
CA GLN A 153 9.07 16.44 -18.45
C GLN A 153 9.69 17.25 -17.31
N VAL A 154 8.88 17.96 -16.53
CA VAL A 154 9.33 18.77 -15.39
C VAL A 154 9.86 17.88 -14.27
N LEU A 155 9.22 16.72 -14.03
CA LEU A 155 9.70 15.76 -13.05
C LEU A 155 11.08 15.20 -13.43
N ARG A 156 11.25 14.83 -14.71
CA ARG A 156 12.54 14.34 -15.24
C ARG A 156 13.62 15.42 -15.20
N GLU A 157 13.27 16.67 -15.49
CA GLU A 157 14.18 17.82 -15.44
C GLU A 157 14.67 18.12 -14.01
N LYS A 158 13.89 17.84 -12.97
CA LYS A 158 14.32 17.96 -11.58
C LYS A 158 15.10 16.74 -11.09
N ALA A 159 14.65 15.54 -11.47
CA ALA A 159 15.28 14.28 -11.03
C ALA A 159 16.69 14.10 -11.63
N ALA A 160 16.91 14.47 -12.89
CA ALA A 160 18.21 14.26 -13.55
C ALA A 160 19.36 15.07 -12.92
N PRO A 161 19.23 16.38 -12.64
CA PRO A 161 20.21 17.13 -11.86
C PRO A 161 20.43 16.54 -10.47
N GLN A 162 19.37 16.15 -9.75
CA GLN A 162 19.52 15.53 -8.43
C GLN A 162 20.36 14.24 -8.50
N ARG A 163 20.09 13.35 -9.46
CA ARG A 163 20.90 12.14 -9.71
C ARG A 163 22.36 12.48 -10.01
N ARG A 164 22.61 13.49 -10.86
CA ARG A 164 23.98 13.98 -11.15
C ARG A 164 24.66 14.56 -9.92
N HIS A 165 23.96 15.31 -9.07
CA HIS A 165 24.50 15.89 -7.84
C HIS A 165 24.88 14.81 -6.84
N VAL A 166 24.02 13.81 -6.63
CA VAL A 166 24.28 12.65 -5.75
C VAL A 166 25.49 11.87 -6.27
N GLN A 167 25.53 11.55 -7.56
CA GLN A 167 26.66 10.84 -8.17
C GLN A 167 27.97 11.59 -7.97
N ARG A 168 28.01 12.89 -8.29
CA ARG A 168 29.21 13.73 -8.11
C ARG A 168 29.63 13.84 -6.65
N ALA A 169 28.67 13.97 -5.73
CA ALA A 169 28.95 14.04 -4.29
C ALA A 169 29.56 12.72 -3.79
N LEU A 170 28.99 11.58 -4.18
CA LEU A 170 29.51 10.27 -3.83
C LEU A 170 30.90 10.03 -4.43
N THR A 171 31.11 10.34 -5.70
CA THR A 171 32.44 10.24 -6.34
C THR A 171 33.47 11.07 -5.60
N ARG A 172 33.15 12.33 -5.23
CA ARG A 172 34.03 13.19 -4.46
C ARG A 172 34.30 12.66 -3.06
N PHE A 173 33.30 12.07 -2.42
CA PHE A 173 33.45 11.46 -1.11
C PHE A 173 34.41 10.26 -1.16
N MET A 174 34.15 9.30 -2.05
CA MET A 174 34.99 8.12 -2.23
C MET A 174 36.43 8.48 -2.62
N ALA A 175 36.60 9.47 -3.49
CA ALA A 175 37.90 10.00 -3.86
C ALA A 175 38.63 10.69 -2.69
N LYS A 176 37.92 11.23 -1.69
CA LYS A 176 38.56 11.83 -0.50
C LYS A 176 38.89 10.80 0.59
N THR A 177 38.10 9.73 0.69
CA THR A 177 38.26 8.72 1.75
C THR A 177 39.10 7.52 1.34
N GLY A 178 39.18 7.24 0.04
CA GLY A 178 39.86 6.07 -0.51
C GLY A 178 41.20 6.39 -1.17
N GLU A 179 41.85 5.35 -1.67
CA GLU A 179 43.06 5.48 -2.48
C GLU A 179 42.71 6.13 -3.84
N THR A 180 43.47 7.14 -4.24
CA THR A 180 43.28 7.84 -5.51
C THR A 180 44.50 7.76 -6.40
N GLN A 181 44.27 7.61 -7.70
CA GLN A 181 45.29 7.82 -8.73
C GLN A 181 44.93 9.09 -9.50
N SER A 182 45.83 10.07 -9.49
CA SER A 182 45.64 11.30 -10.26
C SER A 182 46.08 11.08 -11.71
N LEU A 183 45.28 11.57 -12.66
CA LEU A 183 45.63 11.52 -14.08
C LEU A 183 46.74 12.52 -14.43
N PHE A 184 46.86 13.60 -13.65
CA PHE A 184 47.88 14.64 -13.82
C PHE A 184 48.77 14.69 -12.58
N LYS A 185 50.07 14.85 -12.80
CA LYS A 185 51.07 14.81 -11.71
C LYS A 185 50.89 15.94 -10.68
N ASP A 186 50.26 17.05 -11.08
CA ASP A 186 50.18 18.27 -10.27
C ASP A 186 48.75 18.71 -9.91
N ASP A 187 47.72 18.07 -10.48
CA ASP A 187 46.30 18.46 -10.28
C ASP A 187 45.49 17.37 -9.56
N VAL A 188 45.73 17.25 -8.24
CA VAL A 188 45.00 16.29 -7.37
C VAL A 188 43.54 16.73 -7.13
N SER A 189 43.22 18.01 -7.34
CA SER A 189 41.94 18.61 -6.95
C SER A 189 40.85 18.58 -8.03
N THR A 190 41.23 18.52 -9.31
CA THR A 190 40.27 18.69 -10.42
C THR A 190 39.60 17.36 -10.79
N LEU A 191 40.35 16.25 -10.81
CA LEU A 191 39.88 14.93 -11.24
C LEU A 191 40.55 13.77 -10.46
N PRO A 192 40.28 13.63 -9.15
CA PRO A 192 40.79 12.48 -8.41
C PRO A 192 40.06 11.20 -8.85
N SER A 193 40.78 10.26 -9.47
CA SER A 193 40.23 8.97 -9.88
C SER A 193 40.39 7.95 -8.76
N ILE A 194 39.35 7.19 -8.46
CA ILE A 194 39.38 6.14 -7.42
C ILE A 194 40.31 5.02 -7.92
N ALA A 195 41.29 4.65 -7.12
CA ALA A 195 42.25 3.60 -7.48
C ALA A 195 41.52 2.25 -7.64
N ALA A 196 41.94 1.48 -8.65
CA ALA A 196 41.40 0.14 -8.86
C ALA A 196 41.83 -0.77 -7.71
N ARG A 197 40.85 -1.31 -6.98
CA ARG A 197 41.09 -2.31 -5.94
C ARG A 197 41.03 -3.71 -6.56
N PRO A 198 42.12 -4.49 -6.54
CA PRO A 198 42.05 -5.87 -7.02
C PRO A 198 41.20 -6.72 -6.07
N PHE A 199 40.27 -7.49 -6.62
CA PHE A 199 39.42 -8.44 -5.90
C PHE A 199 39.79 -9.87 -6.29
N GLY A 200 39.67 -10.82 -5.35
CA GLY A 200 40.00 -12.23 -5.61
C GLY A 200 39.04 -12.94 -6.58
N ILE A 201 37.81 -12.44 -6.74
CA ILE A 201 36.78 -13.05 -7.59
C ILE A 201 36.05 -11.95 -8.40
N PRO A 202 36.64 -11.44 -9.49
CA PRO A 202 36.12 -10.26 -10.20
C PRO A 202 34.86 -10.54 -11.04
N TYR A 203 34.70 -11.78 -11.54
CA TYR A 203 33.56 -12.14 -12.38
C TYR A 203 32.24 -12.12 -11.59
N LEU A 204 32.27 -12.43 -10.30
CA LEU A 204 31.08 -12.48 -9.46
C LEU A 204 30.48 -11.08 -9.28
N THR A 205 31.33 -10.07 -9.03
CA THR A 205 30.89 -8.68 -8.87
C THR A 205 30.43 -8.02 -10.16
N ALA A 206 30.92 -8.47 -11.31
CA ALA A 206 30.54 -7.91 -12.61
C ALA A 206 29.27 -8.56 -13.19
N LEU A 207 28.99 -9.82 -12.82
CA LEU A 207 27.81 -10.58 -13.29
C LEU A 207 26.59 -10.43 -12.38
N LEU A 208 26.78 -10.10 -11.10
CA LEU A 208 25.65 -9.85 -10.21
C LEU A 208 25.10 -8.44 -10.43
N PRO A 209 23.76 -8.29 -10.54
CA PRO A 209 23.12 -6.99 -10.46
C PRO A 209 23.56 -6.32 -9.16
N SER A 210 23.95 -5.05 -9.25
CA SER A 210 24.13 -4.28 -8.03
C SER A 210 22.77 -4.07 -7.35
N GLU A 211 22.73 -4.04 -6.02
CA GLU A 211 21.51 -3.75 -5.24
C GLU A 211 20.79 -2.48 -5.75
N LEU A 212 21.57 -1.51 -6.23
CA LEU A 212 21.08 -0.25 -6.80
C LEU A 212 20.44 -0.41 -8.19
N GLU A 213 20.89 -1.36 -9.01
CA GLU A 213 20.27 -1.68 -10.30
C GLU A 213 18.98 -2.46 -10.11
N MET A 214 18.92 -3.33 -9.10
CA MET A 214 17.71 -4.06 -8.73
C MET A 214 16.59 -3.10 -8.31
N GLN A 215 16.88 -2.11 -7.46
CA GLN A 215 15.94 -1.05 -7.11
C GLN A 215 15.48 -0.21 -8.30
N GLN A 216 16.37 0.09 -9.26
CA GLN A 216 15.99 0.86 -10.46
C GLN A 216 15.04 0.08 -11.39
N MET A 217 15.21 -1.24 -11.50
CA MET A 217 14.29 -2.07 -12.30
C MET A 217 12.88 -2.12 -11.69
N GLU A 218 12.77 -2.19 -10.35
CA GLU A 218 11.49 -2.18 -9.64
C GLU A 218 10.72 -0.85 -9.79
N GLU A 219 11.43 0.28 -9.76
CA GLU A 219 10.84 1.60 -10.00
C GLU A 219 10.32 1.76 -11.44
N THR A 220 11.03 1.20 -12.43
CA THR A 220 10.58 1.26 -13.83
C THR A 220 9.36 0.40 -14.11
N ASP A 221 9.27 -0.81 -13.57
CA ASP A 221 8.10 -1.70 -13.73
C ASP A 221 6.83 -1.07 -13.12
N SER A 222 6.98 -0.41 -11.97
CA SER A 222 5.87 0.30 -11.30
C SER A 222 5.30 1.44 -12.15
N SER A 223 6.15 2.17 -12.88
CA SER A 223 5.73 3.31 -13.71
C SER A 223 5.12 2.91 -15.06
N GLU A 224 5.51 1.77 -15.63
CA GLU A 224 4.89 1.23 -16.84
C GLU A 224 3.46 0.72 -16.60
N GLN A 225 3.19 0.19 -15.41
CA GLN A 225 1.84 -0.23 -15.00
C GLN A 225 0.86 0.96 -14.84
N ASP A 226 1.36 2.11 -14.35
CA ASP A 226 0.55 3.33 -14.21
C ASP A 226 0.17 3.95 -15.58
N GLU A 227 1.11 4.01 -16.54
CA GLU A 227 0.83 4.47 -17.92
C GLU A 227 -0.16 3.55 -18.66
N GLN A 228 -0.05 2.23 -18.46
CA GLN A 228 -0.98 1.25 -19.04
C GLN A 228 -2.40 1.41 -18.45
N THR A 229 -2.51 1.70 -17.16
CA THR A 229 -3.80 1.93 -16.46
C THR A 229 -4.47 3.23 -16.91
N GLN A 230 -3.68 4.29 -17.17
CA GLN A 230 -4.18 5.54 -17.75
C GLN A 230 -4.60 5.40 -19.21
N ARG A 231 -3.83 4.64 -20.03
CA ARG A 231 -4.21 4.37 -21.43
C ARG A 231 -5.43 3.46 -21.55
N THR A 232 -5.55 2.44 -20.71
CA THR A 232 -6.72 1.55 -20.70
C THR A 232 -7.97 2.24 -20.19
N SER A 233 -7.89 3.12 -19.19
CA SER A 233 -9.04 3.94 -18.76
C SER A 233 -9.50 4.94 -19.84
N LEU A 234 -8.57 5.52 -20.62
CA LEU A 234 -8.88 6.32 -21.81
C LEU A 234 -9.45 5.47 -22.96
N PHE A 235 -8.94 4.27 -23.19
CA PHE A 235 -9.45 3.37 -24.24
C PHE A 235 -10.85 2.85 -23.91
N ILE A 236 -11.10 2.47 -22.65
CA ILE A 236 -12.42 2.03 -22.16
C ILE A 236 -13.45 3.17 -22.21
N SER A 237 -13.04 4.43 -22.00
CA SER A 237 -13.94 5.58 -22.08
C SER A 237 -14.27 5.97 -23.52
N VAL A 238 -13.32 5.86 -24.46
CA VAL A 238 -13.58 6.10 -25.90
C VAL A 238 -14.43 4.96 -26.51
N GLN A 239 -14.16 3.71 -26.15
CA GLN A 239 -14.88 2.55 -26.69
C GLN A 239 -16.34 2.45 -26.19
N ARG A 240 -16.67 3.08 -25.05
CA ARG A 240 -18.05 3.15 -24.51
C ARG A 240 -18.90 4.26 -25.13
N ILE A 241 -18.28 5.23 -25.82
CA ILE A 241 -18.98 6.37 -26.46
C ILE A 241 -19.49 6.02 -27.87
N LEU A 242 -19.01 4.93 -28.49
CA LEU A 242 -19.35 4.58 -29.87
C LEU A 242 -19.83 3.13 -30.03
N GLU A 243 -20.94 2.75 -29.38
CA GLU A 243 -21.71 1.55 -29.76
C GLU A 243 -23.20 1.71 -29.37
N PRO A 244 -24.14 1.94 -30.31
CA PRO A 244 -25.52 1.59 -30.13
C PRO A 244 -25.75 0.18 -30.70
N ARG A 245 -25.81 -0.78 -29.78
CA ARG A 245 -26.40 -2.12 -29.90
C ARG A 245 -27.33 -2.32 -31.10
N ARG A 246 -26.93 -3.12 -32.11
CA ARG A 246 -27.81 -4.09 -32.78
C ARG A 246 -27.05 -5.13 -33.61
N ARG A 247 -27.36 -6.41 -33.34
CA ARG A 247 -27.04 -7.57 -34.17
C ARG A 247 -27.71 -7.43 -35.55
N THR A 248 -26.93 -7.56 -36.64
CA THR A 248 -27.04 -8.52 -37.78
C THR A 248 -26.62 -7.93 -39.14
N LEU A 249 -25.66 -8.63 -39.78
CA LEU A 249 -25.39 -8.86 -41.22
C LEU A 249 -24.97 -7.71 -42.18
N LEU A 250 -23.74 -7.88 -42.71
CA LEU A 250 -23.24 -7.67 -44.09
C LEU A 250 -23.52 -6.37 -44.87
N SER A 251 -22.42 -5.74 -45.32
CA SER A 251 -22.12 -5.28 -46.70
C SER A 251 -21.69 -3.81 -46.86
N CYS A 252 -20.73 -3.63 -47.76
CA CYS A 252 -19.93 -2.46 -48.13
C CYS A 252 -20.67 -1.22 -48.66
N SER A 253 -20.00 -0.07 -48.46
CA SER A 253 -19.63 0.97 -49.47
C SER A 253 -20.18 2.41 -49.29
N ARG A 254 -19.23 3.36 -49.49
CA ARG A 254 -19.30 4.77 -49.96
C ARG A 254 -19.83 5.89 -49.02
N THR A 255 -18.97 6.90 -48.83
CA THR A 255 -19.20 8.29 -48.36
C THR A 255 -19.91 9.14 -49.45
N PRO A 256 -20.29 10.47 -49.31
CA PRO A 256 -20.11 11.53 -48.26
C PRO A 256 -21.40 12.44 -48.07
N PRO A 257 -21.39 13.78 -47.76
CA PRO A 257 -20.84 14.60 -46.64
C PRO A 257 -21.84 15.56 -45.90
N CYS A 258 -21.34 16.22 -44.82
CA CYS A 258 -21.70 17.54 -44.23
C CYS A 258 -22.96 17.73 -43.34
N ARG A 259 -22.76 18.16 -42.07
CA ARG A 259 -22.95 19.55 -41.60
C ARG A 259 -22.64 19.69 -40.09
N GLU A 260 -21.89 20.74 -39.74
CA GLU A 260 -21.52 21.15 -38.39
C GLU A 260 -22.76 21.54 -37.57
N ALA A 261 -22.90 20.99 -36.37
CA ALA A 261 -23.82 21.50 -35.35
C ALA A 261 -23.08 21.47 -34.01
N GLU A 262 -22.87 22.65 -33.43
CA GLU A 262 -22.27 22.84 -32.12
C GLU A 262 -23.07 22.04 -31.07
N SER A 263 -22.44 21.03 -30.46
CA SER A 263 -23.08 20.20 -29.44
C SER A 263 -23.15 20.97 -28.12
N ILE A 264 -24.37 21.30 -27.71
CA ILE A 264 -24.67 21.80 -26.37
C ILE A 264 -24.30 20.69 -25.37
N ILE A 265 -23.23 20.86 -24.58
CA ILE A 265 -22.83 19.88 -23.56
C ILE A 265 -23.66 20.12 -22.29
N ASP A 266 -24.56 19.17 -21.99
CA ASP A 266 -25.49 19.20 -20.86
C ASP A 266 -24.88 18.70 -19.52
N ASN A 267 -23.55 18.52 -19.48
CA ASN A 267 -22.84 18.19 -18.24
C ASN A 267 -22.22 19.47 -17.64
N PRO A 268 -22.69 19.95 -16.47
CA PRO A 268 -22.20 21.18 -15.87
C PRO A 268 -20.71 21.14 -15.48
N TYR A 269 -20.12 19.95 -15.31
CA TYR A 269 -18.71 19.76 -14.93
C TYR A 269 -17.76 19.60 -16.11
N LEU A 270 -18.26 19.43 -17.33
CA LEU A 270 -17.45 19.33 -18.56
C LEU A 270 -17.46 20.60 -19.40
N ARG A 271 -18.14 21.66 -18.93
CA ARG A 271 -18.16 22.94 -19.62
C ARG A 271 -16.79 23.63 -19.47
N PRO A 272 -16.22 24.20 -20.55
CA PRO A 272 -15.02 25.00 -20.43
C PRO A 272 -15.18 26.11 -19.38
N VAL A 273 -14.24 26.20 -18.45
CA VAL A 273 -14.27 27.19 -17.37
C VAL A 273 -14.23 28.61 -17.96
N LYS A 274 -15.28 29.39 -17.74
CA LYS A 274 -15.34 30.80 -18.17
C LYS A 274 -14.37 31.64 -17.34
N LYS A 275 -13.27 32.07 -17.95
CA LYS A 275 -12.31 32.97 -17.29
C LYS A 275 -12.97 34.35 -17.03
N PRO A 276 -12.81 34.94 -15.82
CA PRO A 276 -13.36 36.26 -15.53
C PRO A 276 -12.71 37.34 -16.41
N LYS A 277 -13.52 38.26 -16.96
CA LYS A 277 -13.04 39.36 -17.81
C LYS A 277 -12.28 40.39 -16.98
N ILE A 278 -10.99 40.53 -17.23
CA ILE A 278 -10.12 41.55 -16.62
C ILE A 278 -10.55 42.93 -17.14
N ARG A 279 -11.13 43.78 -16.28
CA ARG A 279 -11.36 45.20 -16.61
C ARG A 279 -10.02 45.94 -16.57
N ARG A 280 -9.51 46.37 -17.72
CA ARG A 280 -8.41 47.34 -17.79
C ARG A 280 -8.85 48.65 -17.11
N LYS A 281 -8.17 49.04 -16.03
CA LYS A 281 -8.32 50.37 -15.42
C LYS A 281 -7.78 51.41 -16.42
N LYS A 282 -8.61 52.42 -16.75
CA LYS A 282 -8.17 53.59 -17.50
C LYS A 282 -7.21 54.39 -16.62
N SER A 283 -6.01 54.67 -17.12
CA SER A 283 -5.10 55.67 -16.55
C SER A 283 -5.74 57.05 -16.72
N LEU A 284 -5.98 57.74 -15.60
CA LEU A 284 -6.29 59.16 -15.61
C LEU A 284 -4.98 59.93 -15.82
N SER A 285 -4.98 60.78 -16.84
CA SER A 285 -4.07 61.92 -16.97
C SER A 285 -4.49 63.03 -16.01
#